data_AF-A0A453D1T3-F1
#
_entry.id   AF-A0A453D1T3-F1
#
_cell.length_a   1.000
_cell.length_b   1.000
_cell.length_c   1.000
_cell.angle_alpha   90.00
_cell.angle_beta   90.00
_cell.angle_gamma   90.00
#
_symmetry.space_group_name_H-M   'P 1'
#
loop_
_entity.id
_entity.type
_entity.pdbx_description
1 polymer ?
#
loop_
_entity_poly.entity_id
_entity_poly.type
_entity_poly.pdbx_seq_one_letter_code
_entity_poly.pdbx_strand_id
1 'polypeptide(L)' 'ISSARMESTSTTVPSIVVYVTVPNREAGKKLSASIISEKLAACVNIVPGIESVYWWEGKVHFY' A
#
# COMPACT_ATOMS: atom_id res chain seq x y z
N ILE A 1 22.38 -42.15 14.70
CA ILE A 1 20.96 -41.76 14.52
C ILE A 1 21.00 -40.43 13.77
N SER A 2 20.54 -40.43 12.52
CA SER A 2 20.75 -39.34 11.55
C SER A 2 20.21 -38.01 12.09
N SER A 3 21.06 -36.98 12.15
CA SER A 3 20.62 -35.60 12.32
C SER A 3 19.85 -35.21 11.06
N ALA A 4 18.53 -35.25 11.15
CA ALA A 4 17.66 -34.77 10.08
C ALA A 4 17.96 -33.29 9.87
N ARG A 5 18.56 -32.96 8.72
CA ARG A 5 18.69 -31.57 8.25
C ARG A 5 17.28 -31.01 8.17
N MET A 6 16.98 -30.00 8.98
CA MET A 6 15.80 -29.17 8.77
C MET A 6 16.00 -28.43 7.44
N GLU A 7 15.26 -28.85 6.43
CA GLU A 7 15.10 -28.10 5.18
C GLU A 7 14.62 -26.70 5.54
N SER A 8 15.38 -25.66 5.18
CA SER A 8 15.04 -24.27 5.44
C SER A 8 13.88 -23.87 4.53
N THR A 9 12.65 -24.17 4.91
CA THR A 9 11.47 -23.60 4.27
C THR A 9 11.50 -22.09 4.43
N SER A 10 11.69 -21.38 3.32
CA SER A 10 11.63 -19.92 3.27
C SER A 10 10.31 -19.42 3.85
N THR A 11 10.39 -18.59 4.89
CA THR A 11 9.22 -18.04 5.61
C THR A 11 8.64 -16.78 4.97
N THR A 12 9.20 -16.36 3.83
CA THR A 12 8.78 -15.15 3.11
C THR A 12 7.93 -15.51 1.91
N VAL A 13 6.90 -14.70 1.68
CA VAL A 13 6.07 -14.75 0.47
C VAL A 13 6.43 -13.59 -0.45
N PRO A 14 6.30 -13.73 -1.78
CA PRO A 14 6.37 -12.60 -2.69
C PRO A 14 5.42 -11.49 -2.22
N SER A 15 5.95 -10.28 -2.11
CA SER A 15 5.25 -9.12 -1.54
C SER A 15 5.28 -7.96 -2.53
N ILE A 16 4.29 -7.07 -2.43
CA ILE A 16 4.14 -5.92 -3.32
C ILE A 16 4.01 -4.62 -2.52
N VAL A 17 4.33 -3.50 -3.17
CA VAL A 17 4.01 -2.16 -2.68
C VAL A 17 2.97 -1.56 -3.63
N VAL A 18 1.86 -1.06 -3.07
CA VAL A 18 0.76 -0.49 -3.84
C VAL A 18 0.67 1.01 -3.54
N TYR A 19 0.63 1.82 -4.59
CA TYR A 19 0.47 3.26 -4.49
C TYR A 19 -0.98 3.63 -4.78
N VAL A 20 -1.59 4.38 -3.88
CA VAL A 20 -2.98 4.83 -3.99
C VAL A 20 -3.04 6.30 -3.58
N THR A 21 -3.57 7.15 -4.47
CA THR A 21 -3.87 8.55 -4.15
C THR A 21 -5.33 8.67 -3.70
N VAL A 22 -5.59 9.64 -2.80
CA VAL A 22 -6.92 9.94 -2.26
C VAL A 22 -7.11 11.46 -2.26
N PRO A 23 -8.36 11.96 -2.41
CA PRO A 23 -8.60 13.39 -2.60
C PRO A 23 -8.41 14.24 -1.34
N ASN A 24 -8.36 13.63 -0.15
CA ASN A 24 -8.15 14.35 1.11
C ASN A 24 -7.66 13.41 2.22
N ARG A 25 -7.27 14.01 3.35
CA ARG A 25 -6.69 13.31 4.50
C ARG A 25 -7.68 12.37 5.18
N GLU A 26 -8.94 12.76 5.28
CA GLU A 26 -10.01 11.98 5.91
C GLU A 26 -10.28 10.69 5.14
N ALA A 27 -10.34 10.78 3.80
CA ALA A 27 -10.47 9.63 2.91
C ALA A 27 -9.27 8.68 3.06
N GLY A 28 -8.04 9.22 3.12
CA GLY A 28 -6.83 8.42 3.34
C GLY A 28 -6.86 7.64 4.65
N LYS A 29 -7.25 8.30 5.75
CA LYS A 29 -7.38 7.64 7.06
C LYS A 29 -8.45 6.57 7.08
N LYS A 30 -9.61 6.84 6.47
CA LYS A 30 -10.72 5.87 6.42
C LYS A 30 -10.33 4.64 5.59
N LEU A 31 -9.73 4.86 4.43
CA LEU A 31 -9.28 3.79 3.54
C LEU A 31 -8.18 2.95 4.20
N SER A 32 -7.15 3.58 4.79
CA SER A 32 -6.09 2.85 5.48
C SER A 32 -6.62 2.03 6.64
N ALA A 33 -7.57 2.57 7.41
CA ALA A 33 -8.18 1.85 8.53
C ALA A 33 -8.94 0.59 8.07
N SER A 34 -9.73 0.69 6.99
CA SER A 34 -10.46 -0.46 6.40
C SER A 34 -9.48 -1.52 5.86
N ILE A 35 -8.47 -1.13 5.07
CA ILE A 35 -7.45 -2.05 4.54
C ILE A 35 -6.80 -2.90 5.63
N ILE A 36 -6.42 -2.26 6.74
CA ILE A 36 -5.77 -2.97 7.86
C ILE A 36 -6.78 -3.82 8.65
N SER A 37 -7.97 -3.28 8.93
CA SER A 37 -9.00 -3.98 9.71
C SER A 37 -9.51 -5.24 9.00
N GLU A 38 -9.56 -5.19 7.67
CA GLU A 38 -9.93 -6.32 6.79
C GLU A 38 -8.74 -7.23 6.46
N LYS A 39 -7.55 -6.96 7.00
CA LYS A 39 -6.31 -7.74 6.81
C LYS A 39 -5.89 -7.88 5.34
N LEU A 40 -6.14 -6.85 4.53
CA LEU A 40 -5.78 -6.82 3.11
C LEU A 40 -4.33 -6.38 2.88
N ALA A 41 -3.74 -5.66 3.83
CA ALA A 41 -2.32 -5.33 3.86
C ALA A 41 -1.78 -5.39 5.29
N ALA A 42 -0.48 -5.60 5.43
CA ALA A 42 0.19 -5.60 6.73
C ALA A 42 0.36 -4.19 7.31
N CYS A 43 0.60 -3.19 6.45
CA CYS A 43 0.75 -1.79 6.85
C CYS A 43 0.37 -0.83 5.71
N VAL A 44 0.09 0.43 6.06
CA VAL A 44 -0.16 1.52 5.11
C VAL A 44 0.56 2.78 5.62
N ASN A 45 1.35 3.42 4.76
CA ASN A 45 1.94 4.73 5.02
C ASN A 45 1.07 5.81 4.36
N ILE A 46 0.77 6.90 5.08
CA ILE A 46 0.03 8.04 4.55
C ILE A 46 1.00 9.22 4.37
N VAL A 47 1.18 9.66 3.12
CA VAL A 47 2.03 10.82 2.78
C VAL A 47 1.13 12.02 2.49
N PRO A 48 1.11 13.06 3.35
CA PRO A 48 0.29 14.26 3.14
C PRO A 48 0.98 15.27 2.20
N GLY A 49 0.19 16.19 1.64
CA GLY A 49 0.71 17.34 0.88
C GLY A 49 1.21 17.00 -0.53
N ILE A 50 0.71 15.93 -1.13
CA ILE A 50 0.99 15.58 -2.52
C ILE A 50 0.11 16.43 -3.44
N GLU A 51 0.73 17.12 -4.39
CA GLU A 51 0.05 17.79 -5.50
C GLU A 51 0.01 16.85 -6.71
N SER A 52 -1.18 16.67 -7.28
CA SER A 52 -1.38 15.85 -8.48
C SER A 52 -1.49 16.72 -9.71
N VAL A 53 -0.56 16.54 -10.65
CA VAL A 53 -0.55 17.24 -11.94
C VAL A 53 -0.87 16.25 -13.05
N TYR A 54 -1.92 16.51 -13.83
CA TYR A 54 -2.37 15.59 -14.87
C TYR A 54 -3.06 16.32 -16.03
N TRP A 55 -3.12 15.68 -17.20
CA TRP A 55 -3.83 16.20 -18.38
C TRP A 55 -5.24 15.61 -18.45
N TRP A 56 -6.26 16.47 -18.50
CA TRP A 56 -7.65 16.04 -18.60
C TRP A 56 -8.47 17.10 -19.33
N GLU A 57 -9.46 16.68 -20.12
CA GLU A 57 -10.31 17.58 -20.93
C GLU A 57 -9.54 18.66 -21.73
N GLY A 58 -8.39 18.28 -22.30
CA GLY A 58 -7.60 19.17 -23.16
C GLY A 58 -6.81 20.25 -22.42
N LYS A 59 -6.66 20.16 -21.09
CA LYS A 59 -5.88 21.10 -20.27
C LYS A 59 -5.10 20.40 -19.17
N VAL A 60 -4.10 21.09 -18.63
CA VAL A 60 -3.35 20.65 -17.43
C VAL A 60 -4.16 21.02 -16.19
N HIS A 61 -4.34 20.05 -15.29
CA HIS A 61 -4.96 20.20 -13.99
C HIS A 61 -3.93 20.08 -12.87
N PHE A 62 -4.12 20.90 -11.84
CA PHE A 62 -3.39 20.87 -10.57
C PHE A 62 -4.43 20.62 -9.47
N TYR A 63 -4.24 19.55 -8.70
CA TYR A 63 -5.13 19.15 -7.60
C TYR A 63 -4.34 18.95 -6.31
#